data_AF-A0A0E9LU60-F1
#
_entry.id   AF-A0A0E9LU60-F1
#
_cell.length_a   1.000
_cell.length_b   1.000
_cell.length_c   1.000
_cell.angle_alpha   90.00
_cell.angle_beta   90.00
_cell.angle_gamma   90.00
#
_symmetry.space_group_name_H-M   'P 1'
#
loop_
_entity.id
_entity.type
_entity.pdbx_description
1 polymer ?
#
loop_
_entity_poly.entity_id
_entity_poly.type
_entity_poly.pdbx_seq_one_letter_code
_entity_poly.pdbx_strand_id
1 'polypeptide(L)'
;MKVGGLTILRYAIYNFQLWLMLWFFDISTGLSDLGLIMTYYAAITLLPTMAVADLGIRSSIALFLFSMLSPNSAGIVASVFLIWVINLALPSIVAALLQPRDDSQ
;
A
#
# COMPACT_ATOMS: atom_id res chain seq x y z
N MET A 1 25.26 -1.60 8.01
CA MET A 1 24.87 -0.47 7.15
C MET A 1 24.15 -0.86 5.84
N LYS A 2 24.28 -2.10 5.32
CA LYS A 2 23.57 -2.53 4.08
C LYS A 2 22.04 -2.56 4.17
N VAL A 3 21.47 -2.86 5.35
CA VAL A 3 20.01 -3.00 5.55
C VAL A 3 19.28 -1.65 5.59
N GLY A 4 19.96 -0.58 6.03
CA GLY A 4 19.36 0.76 6.12
C GLY A 4 19.03 1.34 4.75
N GLY A 5 19.96 1.26 3.80
CA GLY A 5 19.75 1.78 2.43
C GLY A 5 18.62 1.07 1.68
N LEU A 6 18.52 -0.26 1.82
CA LEU A 6 17.44 -1.06 1.23
C LEU A 6 16.06 -0.67 1.80
N THR A 7 16.00 -0.35 3.10
CA THR A 7 14.76 0.06 3.75
C THR A 7 14.30 1.44 3.26
N ILE A 8 15.23 2.39 3.14
CA ILE A 8 14.93 3.75 2.61
C ILE A 8 14.42 3.66 1.17
N LEU A 9 15.11 2.90 0.31
CA LEU A 9 14.71 2.74 -1.09
C LEU A 9 13.33 2.10 -1.21
N ARG A 10 13.04 1.07 -0.41
CA ARG A 10 11.71 0.44 -0.37
C ARG A 10 10.62 1.44 0.00
N TYR A 11 10.85 2.24 1.04
CA TYR A 11 9.91 3.28 1.43
C TYR A 11 9.69 4.31 0.31
N ALA A 12 10.75 4.77 -0.36
CA ALA A 12 10.63 5.68 -1.49
C ALA A 12 9.78 5.08 -2.64
N ILE A 13 10.03 3.81 -2.98
CA ILE A 13 9.27 3.09 -4.01
C ILE A 13 7.78 3.00 -3.63
N TYR A 14 7.45 2.64 -2.40
CA TYR A 14 6.06 2.53 -1.96
C TYR A 14 5.31 3.87 -2.00
N ASN A 15 5.96 4.95 -1.56
CA ASN A 15 5.37 6.29 -1.65
C ASN A 15 5.14 6.70 -3.11
N PHE A 16 6.11 6.43 -3.99
CA PHE A 16 5.99 6.72 -5.41
C PHE A 16 4.89 5.91 -6.11
N GLN A 17 4.78 4.61 -5.80
CA GLN A 17 3.72 3.76 -6.36
C GLN A 17 2.32 4.25 -5.94
N LEU A 18 2.11 4.60 -4.65
CA LEU A 18 0.81 5.11 -4.20
C LEU A 18 0.50 6.48 -4.82
N TRP A 19 1.50 7.36 -4.93
CA TRP A 19 1.34 8.65 -5.59
C TRP A 19 0.92 8.49 -7.05
N LEU A 20 1.59 7.61 -7.82
CA LEU A 20 1.22 7.31 -9.20
C LEU A 20 -0.21 6.80 -9.31
N MET A 21 -0.63 5.95 -8.37
CA MET A 21 -1.99 5.38 -8.41
C MET A 21 -3.03 6.44 -8.08
N LEU A 22 -2.80 7.28 -7.06
CA LEU A 22 -3.67 8.42 -6.77
C LEU A 22 -3.71 9.44 -7.91
N TRP A 23 -2.60 9.65 -8.62
CA TRP A 23 -2.56 10.48 -9.82
C TRP A 23 -3.37 9.86 -10.97
N PHE A 24 -3.26 8.54 -11.17
CA PHE A 24 -4.00 7.80 -12.20
C PHE A 24 -5.54 7.87 -12.01
N PHE A 25 -6.01 7.95 -10.77
CA PHE A 25 -7.44 8.10 -10.45
C PHE A 25 -7.91 9.56 -10.30
N ASP A 26 -7.09 10.53 -10.73
CA ASP A 26 -7.35 11.97 -10.61
C ASP A 26 -7.64 12.43 -9.16
N ILE A 27 -6.95 11.84 -8.18
CA ILE A 27 -7.07 12.19 -6.75
C ILE A 27 -5.95 13.12 -6.31
N SER A 28 -4.71 12.84 -6.73
CA SER A 28 -3.55 13.67 -6.39
C SER A 28 -3.21 14.59 -7.55
N THR A 29 -2.97 15.86 -7.24
CA THR A 29 -2.72 16.91 -8.25
C THR A 29 -1.26 17.34 -8.32
N GLY A 30 -0.44 16.98 -7.32
CA GLY A 30 0.98 17.35 -7.33
C GLY A 30 1.82 16.77 -6.18
N LEU A 31 3.08 17.18 -6.14
CA LEU A 31 4.06 16.76 -5.12
C LEU A 31 3.71 17.24 -3.71
N SER A 32 2.81 18.22 -3.56
CA SER A 32 2.28 18.68 -2.27
C SER A 32 1.60 17.57 -1.47
N ASP A 33 1.06 16.58 -2.17
CA ASP A 33 0.24 15.53 -1.56
C ASP A 33 1.09 14.40 -0.94
N LEU A 34 2.40 14.40 -1.21
CA LEU A 34 3.34 13.42 -0.66
C LEU A 34 3.33 13.39 0.87
N GLY A 35 3.12 14.53 1.53
CA GLY A 35 3.02 14.58 2.99
C GLY A 35 1.89 13.70 3.52
N LEU A 36 0.73 13.73 2.86
CA LEU A 36 -0.45 12.96 3.23
C LEU A 36 -0.25 11.46 2.95
N ILE A 37 0.44 11.13 1.86
CA ILE A 37 0.85 9.77 1.52
C ILE A 37 1.82 9.22 2.59
N MET A 38 2.78 10.02 3.05
CA MET A 38 3.67 9.64 4.14
C MET A 38 2.90 9.41 5.45
N THR A 39 1.95 10.28 5.79
CA THR A 39 1.07 10.11 6.94
C THR A 39 0.26 8.81 6.85
N TYR A 40 -0.28 8.49 5.66
CA TYR A 40 -0.98 7.23 5.43
C TYR A 40 -0.08 6.02 5.73
N TYR A 41 1.14 5.98 5.17
CA TYR A 41 2.08 4.89 5.43
C TYR A 41 2.52 4.82 6.91
N ALA A 42 2.67 5.96 7.58
CA ALA A 42 2.96 6.00 9.01
C ALA A 42 1.81 5.43 9.84
N ALA A 43 0.56 5.78 9.52
CA ALA A 43 -0.63 5.31 10.22
C ALA A 43 -0.78 3.79 10.13
N ILE A 44 -0.63 3.22 8.92
CA ILE A 44 -0.76 1.76 8.73
C ILE A 44 0.41 0.98 9.32
N THR A 45 1.56 1.62 9.56
CA THR A 45 2.72 0.97 10.20
C THR A 45 2.50 0.71 11.69
N LEU A 46 1.62 1.47 12.34
CA LEU A 46 1.27 1.28 13.76
C LEU A 46 0.29 0.14 13.99
N LEU A 47 -0.33 -0.39 12.93
CA LEU A 47 -1.34 -1.43 13.03
C LEU A 47 -0.70 -2.83 13.07
N PRO A 48 -1.12 -3.72 14.00
CA PRO A 48 -0.74 -5.12 13.95
C PRO A 48 -1.37 -5.78 12.72
N THR A 49 -0.54 -6.37 11.85
CA THR A 49 -0.94 -6.86 10.54
C THR A 49 -1.72 -8.18 10.68
N MET A 50 -2.97 -8.23 10.20
CA MET A 50 -3.83 -9.42 10.15
C MET A 50 -4.48 -9.48 8.77
N ALA A 51 -4.07 -10.44 7.93
CA ALA A 51 -4.16 -10.40 6.46
C ALA A 51 -5.49 -9.90 5.83
N VAL A 52 -6.67 -10.29 6.35
CA VAL A 52 -7.97 -9.90 5.77
C VAL A 52 -8.55 -8.64 6.43
N ALA A 53 -8.37 -8.47 7.75
CA ALA A 53 -8.79 -7.26 8.46
C ALA A 53 -8.00 -6.02 8.01
N ASP A 54 -6.76 -6.23 7.56
CA ASP A 54 -5.86 -5.19 7.06
C ASP A 54 -6.44 -4.38 5.91
N LEU A 55 -7.10 -5.03 4.93
CA LEU A 55 -7.55 -4.32 3.73
C LEU A 55 -8.67 -3.32 4.02
N GLY A 56 -9.62 -3.72 4.87
CA GLY A 56 -10.72 -2.84 5.31
C GLY A 56 -10.19 -1.64 6.09
N ILE A 57 -9.26 -1.87 7.03
CA ILE A 57 -8.69 -0.80 7.85
C ILE A 57 -7.86 0.17 6.99
N ARG A 58 -7.03 -0.35 6.08
CA ARG A 58 -6.26 0.47 5.12
C ARG A 58 -7.16 1.34 4.27
N SER A 59 -8.25 0.77 3.77
CA SER A 59 -9.23 1.50 2.96
C SER A 59 -9.92 2.61 3.77
N SER A 60 -10.28 2.34 5.02
CA SER A 60 -10.88 3.34 5.91
C SER A 60 -9.93 4.51 6.21
N ILE A 61 -8.67 4.23 6.53
CA ILE A 61 -7.67 5.28 6.77
C ILE A 61 -7.39 6.08 5.50
N ALA A 62 -7.30 5.41 4.36
CA ALA A 62 -7.10 6.06 3.08
C ALA A 62 -8.27 6.96 2.69
N LEU A 63 -9.51 6.51 2.88
CA LEU A 63 -10.69 7.34 2.70
C LEU A 63 -10.66 8.54 3.62
N PHE A 64 -10.33 8.36 4.90
CA PHE A 64 -10.24 9.46 5.86
C PHE A 64 -9.21 10.54 5.46
N LEU A 65 -8.03 10.13 4.99
CA LEU A 65 -6.97 11.06 4.60
C LEU A 65 -7.24 11.66 3.21
N PHE A 66 -7.42 10.82 2.19
CA PHE A 66 -7.46 11.24 0.80
C PHE A 66 -8.82 11.81 0.36
N SER A 67 -9.89 11.65 1.15
CA SER A 67 -11.15 12.37 0.87
C SER A 67 -10.99 13.89 0.96
N MET A 68 -9.93 14.38 1.63
CA MET A 68 -9.58 15.80 1.67
C MET A 68 -9.04 16.31 0.32
N LEU A 69 -8.53 15.40 -0.53
CA LEU A 69 -7.98 15.74 -1.85
C LEU A 69 -9.03 15.59 -2.96
N SER A 70 -9.87 14.56 -2.89
CA SER A 70 -10.87 14.28 -3.93
C SER A 70 -12.11 13.57 -3.37
N PRO A 71 -13.32 13.87 -3.90
CA PRO A 71 -14.53 13.13 -3.56
C PRO A 71 -14.58 11.72 -4.18
N ASN A 72 -13.62 11.34 -5.02
CA ASN A 72 -13.56 10.04 -5.69
C ASN A 72 -13.17 8.90 -4.74
N SER A 73 -14.09 8.51 -3.85
CA SER A 73 -13.90 7.44 -2.87
C SER A 73 -13.57 6.08 -3.52
N ALA A 74 -14.20 5.77 -4.66
CA ALA A 74 -13.94 4.56 -5.42
C ALA A 74 -12.49 4.51 -5.92
N GLY A 75 -11.98 5.62 -6.47
CA GLY A 75 -10.59 5.74 -6.90
C GLY A 75 -9.60 5.61 -5.73
N ILE A 76 -9.92 6.17 -4.56
CA ILE A 76 -9.08 6.07 -3.36
C ILE A 76 -8.92 4.61 -2.92
N VAL A 77 -10.06 3.90 -2.79
CA VAL A 77 -10.06 2.50 -2.40
C VAL A 77 -9.37 1.62 -3.45
N ALA A 78 -9.65 1.85 -4.73
CA ALA A 78 -9.01 1.13 -5.83
C ALA A 78 -7.48 1.34 -5.83
N SER A 79 -7.02 2.57 -5.58
CA SER A 79 -5.59 2.88 -5.49
C SER A 79 -4.89 2.06 -4.42
N VAL A 80 -5.44 2.06 -3.21
CA VAL A 80 -4.87 1.34 -2.06
C VAL A 80 -4.94 -0.17 -2.25
N PHE A 81 -6.05 -0.67 -2.80
CA PHE A 81 -6.23 -2.08 -3.09
C PHE A 81 -5.21 -2.57 -4.11
N LEU A 82 -5.04 -1.87 -5.23
CA LEU A 82 -4.06 -2.24 -6.26
C LEU A 82 -2.63 -2.26 -5.72
N ILE A 83 -2.27 -1.26 -4.90
CA ILE A 83 -0.96 -1.20 -4.25
C ILE A 83 -0.77 -2.37 -3.27
N TRP A 84 -1.81 -2.72 -2.51
CA TRP A 84 -1.79 -3.89 -1.62
C TRP A 84 -1.63 -5.20 -2.42
N VAL A 85 -2.31 -5.32 -3.56
CA VAL A 85 -2.18 -6.48 -4.45
C VAL A 85 -0.75 -6.61 -4.97
N ILE A 86 -0.19 -5.52 -5.48
CA ILE A 86 1.17 -5.50 -6.05
C ILE A 86 2.23 -5.82 -4.99
N ASN A 87 2.13 -5.20 -3.81
CA ASN A 87 3.18 -5.26 -2.80
C ASN A 87 3.05 -6.42 -1.82
N LEU A 88 1.85 -6.99 -1.65
CA LEU A 88 1.61 -8.06 -0.69
C LEU A 88 0.94 -9.29 -1.31
N ALA A 89 -0.24 -9.13 -1.94
CA ALA A 89 -1.03 -10.28 -2.35
C ALA A 89 -0.32 -11.14 -3.41
N LEU A 90 0.24 -10.51 -4.46
CA LEU A 90 0.97 -11.20 -5.51
C LEU A 90 2.20 -11.94 -4.96
N PRO A 91 3.11 -11.31 -4.19
CA PRO A 91 4.20 -12.01 -3.53
C PRO A 91 3.75 -13.19 -2.65
N SER A 92 2.66 -13.04 -1.90
CA SER A 92 2.13 -14.10 -1.04
C SER A 92 1.60 -15.29 -1.83
N ILE A 93 0.88 -15.06 -2.94
CA ILE A 93 0.39 -16.12 -3.81
C ILE A 93 1.55 -16.87 -4.46
N VAL A 94 2.53 -16.13 -5.00
CA VAL A 94 3.72 -16.74 -5.61
C VAL A 94 4.48 -17.58 -4.58
N ALA A 95 4.65 -17.06 -3.36
CA ALA A 95 5.28 -17.80 -2.28
C ALA A 95 4.53 -19.09 -1.92
N ALA A 96 3.19 -19.05 -1.87
CA ALA A 96 2.36 -20.22 -1.57
C ALA A 96 2.42 -21.29 -2.68
N LEU A 97 2.51 -20.88 -3.95
CA LEU A 97 2.61 -21.81 -5.08
C LEU A 97 4.00 -22.45 -5.22
N LEU A 98 5.05 -21.71 -4.86
CA LEU A 98 6.44 -22.18 -4.95
C LEU A 98 6.90 -23.01 -3.76
N GLN A 99 6.16 -23.02 -2.64
CA GLN A 99 6.51 -23.85 -1.50
C GLN A 99 6.63 -25.32 -1.94
N PRO A 100 7.82 -25.94 -1.83
CA PRO A 100 7.98 -27.34 -2.14
C PRO A 100 7.01 -28.11 -1.27
N ARG A 101 6.09 -28.84 -1.91
CA ARG A 101 5.21 -29.75 -1.21
C ARG A 101 6.11 -30.86 -0.66
N ASP A 102 6.35 -30.84 0.64
CA ASP A 102 7.04 -31.94 1.29
C ASP A 102 6.08 -33.13 1.30
N ASP A 103 6.17 -33.96 0.25
CA ASP A 103 5.40 -35.18 0.09
C ASP A 103 5.99 -36.34 0.94
N SER A 104 6.73 -36.05 2.02
CA SER A 104 7.08 -37.06 3.02
C SER A 104 5.88 -37.39 3.93
N GLN A 105 4.91 -38.10 3.36
CA GLN A 105 3.95 -38.95 4.07
C GLN A 105 4.10 -40.37 3.55
#